data_AF-A0A3Q3J5W7-F1
#
_entry.id   AF-A0A3Q3J5W7-F1
#
_cell.length_a   1.000
_cell.length_b   1.000
_cell.length_c   1.000
_cell.angle_alpha   90.00
_cell.angle_beta   90.00
_cell.angle_gamma   90.00
#
_symmetry.space_group_name_H-M   'P 1'
#
loop_
_entity.id
_entity.type
_entity.pdbx_description
1 polymer ?
#
loop_
_entity_poly.entity_id
_entity_poly.type
_entity_poly.pdbx_seq_one_letter_code
_entity_poly.pdbx_strand_id
1 'polypeptide(L)'
;MATTIGRLLRTSARVAAGGLKVSAAYQHGASGAARLLTAPALHRACCHTSSSRWAPAVTQPAPAFNGTAVLNGEFKEMSLSDFKGKYLVLFFYPLDFTFVCPTEIISFSDKASEFHDINCEVVGVSVDSHFTHLAWINTPRKAGGLGHIHIPLLSDLNKQMSKDYGVLLEGPGIALRGLFIIDPNGVVRHMSVNDLPVGRSVEETLRLVKAFQFVETHGEVCPASWTPKSPTIIPTPEGSKKYFEKVN
;
A
#
# COMPACT_ATOMS: atom_id res chain seq x y z
N MET A 1 8.25 -57.09 -13.57
CA MET A 1 7.10 -57.92 -13.17
C MET A 1 5.83 -57.13 -13.38
N ALA A 2 4.82 -57.77 -13.95
CA ALA A 2 3.62 -57.19 -14.51
C ALA A 2 2.54 -56.84 -13.44
N THR A 3 1.81 -55.75 -13.72
CA THR A 3 0.36 -55.47 -13.60
C THR A 3 -0.50 -56.14 -12.51
N THR A 4 -1.40 -55.35 -11.86
CA THR A 4 -2.87 -55.56 -11.59
C THR A 4 -3.35 -54.51 -10.55
N ILE A 5 -4.09 -53.43 -10.87
CA ILE A 5 -5.56 -53.19 -11.00
C ILE A 5 -6.45 -53.62 -9.80
N GLY A 6 -7.22 -52.66 -9.23
CA GLY A 6 -8.44 -52.90 -8.43
C GLY A 6 -8.82 -51.68 -7.56
N ARG A 7 -9.58 -50.68 -8.05
CA ARG A 7 -11.06 -50.52 -8.14
C ARG A 7 -11.76 -49.99 -6.87
N LEU A 8 -12.30 -48.77 -7.05
CA LEU A 8 -13.35 -48.02 -6.34
C LEU A 8 -14.25 -48.75 -5.32
N LEU A 9 -14.54 -48.03 -4.22
CA LEU A 9 -15.84 -48.03 -3.53
C LEU A 9 -16.23 -46.60 -3.15
N ARG A 10 -17.27 -46.07 -3.81
CA ARG A 10 -18.04 -44.89 -3.38
C ARG A 10 -19.22 -45.41 -2.54
N THR A 11 -19.39 -44.89 -1.34
CA THR A 11 -20.63 -45.04 -0.57
C THR A 11 -21.31 -43.68 -0.45
N SER A 12 -22.56 -43.63 -0.90
CA SER A 12 -23.47 -42.49 -0.83
C SER A 12 -24.31 -42.63 0.44
N ALA A 13 -24.50 -41.54 1.19
CA ALA A 13 -25.49 -41.44 2.25
C ALA A 13 -26.43 -40.25 1.95
N ARG A 14 -27.70 -40.56 1.70
CA ARG A 14 -28.85 -39.65 1.73
C ARG A 14 -29.80 -40.17 2.80
N VAL A 15 -30.17 -39.33 3.78
CA VAL A 15 -31.35 -39.46 4.65
C VAL A 15 -31.71 -38.02 5.06
N ALA A 16 -32.72 -37.39 4.46
CA ALA A 16 -34.17 -37.43 4.70
C ALA A 16 -34.64 -36.31 5.66
N ALA A 17 -35.63 -35.57 5.17
CA ALA A 17 -36.30 -34.45 5.82
C ALA A 17 -37.30 -34.93 6.88
N GLY A 18 -37.57 -34.08 7.87
CA GLY A 18 -38.66 -34.27 8.82
C GLY A 18 -38.85 -33.02 9.68
N GLY A 19 -39.88 -32.23 9.37
CA GLY A 19 -40.32 -31.11 10.18
C GLY A 19 -41.20 -31.55 11.35
N LEU A 20 -41.31 -30.70 12.37
CA LEU A 20 -42.35 -30.79 13.38
C LEU A 20 -42.84 -29.38 13.73
N LYS A 21 -44.13 -29.13 13.46
CA LYS A 21 -44.90 -27.98 13.95
C LYS A 21 -45.33 -28.27 15.39
N VAL A 22 -45.32 -27.26 16.26
CA VAL A 22 -46.23 -27.20 17.41
C VAL A 22 -46.79 -25.79 17.51
N SER A 23 -48.11 -25.71 17.56
CA SER A 23 -48.94 -24.54 17.79
C SER A 23 -49.39 -24.53 19.24
N ALA A 24 -49.52 -23.36 19.86
CA ALA A 24 -50.57 -23.08 20.84
C ALA A 24 -50.68 -21.57 21.07
N ALA A 25 -51.89 -21.06 20.87
CA ALA A 25 -52.32 -19.70 21.15
C ALA A 25 -52.73 -19.57 22.63
N TYR A 26 -52.65 -18.35 23.16
CA TYR A 26 -53.56 -17.90 24.23
C TYR A 26 -53.78 -16.38 24.13
N GLN A 27 -55.05 -15.98 24.18
CA GLN A 27 -55.54 -14.59 24.11
C GLN A 27 -56.03 -14.10 25.49
N HIS A 28 -56.29 -12.78 25.52
CA HIS A 28 -56.94 -11.92 26.52
C HIS A 28 -55.94 -11.08 27.34
N GLY A 29 -56.03 -9.75 27.43
CA GLY A 29 -57.01 -8.78 26.95
C GLY A 29 -56.81 -7.44 27.71
N ALA A 30 -57.41 -6.38 27.17
CA ALA A 30 -57.72 -5.10 27.82
C ALA A 30 -56.66 -3.97 27.93
N SER A 31 -56.93 -2.92 27.15
CA SER A 31 -57.14 -1.53 27.58
C SER A 31 -55.99 -0.74 28.20
N GLY A 32 -55.55 0.31 27.49
CA GLY A 32 -54.76 1.39 28.05
C GLY A 32 -54.13 2.26 26.97
N ALA A 33 -54.78 3.38 26.64
CA ALA A 33 -54.21 4.40 25.79
C ALA A 33 -52.98 5.04 26.46
N ALA A 34 -51.80 4.90 25.86
CA ALA A 34 -50.63 5.69 26.19
C ALA A 34 -49.95 6.15 24.89
N ARG A 35 -49.89 7.47 24.71
CA ARG A 35 -49.22 8.20 23.63
C ARG A 35 -47.81 7.64 23.38
N LEU A 36 -47.59 7.02 22.21
CA LEU A 36 -46.25 6.84 21.67
C LEU A 36 -45.80 8.15 21.01
N LEU A 37 -44.80 8.79 21.58
CA LEU A 37 -44.01 9.82 20.91
C LEU A 37 -43.20 9.12 19.81
N THR A 38 -43.62 9.24 18.55
CA THR A 38 -42.81 8.83 17.41
C THR A 38 -41.66 9.83 17.22
N ALA A 39 -40.49 9.50 17.76
CA ALA A 39 -39.24 10.12 17.33
C ALA A 39 -38.92 9.63 15.91
N PRO A 40 -38.62 10.50 14.94
CA PRO A 40 -38.14 10.02 13.65
C PRO A 40 -36.75 9.43 13.89
N ALA A 41 -36.62 8.13 13.63
CA ALA A 41 -35.32 7.50 13.49
C ALA A 41 -34.64 8.14 12.26
N LEU A 42 -33.84 9.17 12.50
CA LEU A 42 -32.83 9.63 11.55
C LEU A 42 -31.87 8.46 11.37
N HIS A 43 -32.19 7.59 10.39
CA HIS A 43 -31.21 6.75 9.74
C HIS A 43 -30.18 7.70 9.18
N ARG A 44 -29.11 7.90 9.96
CA ARG A 44 -27.86 8.44 9.45
C ARG A 44 -27.42 7.43 8.41
N ALA A 45 -27.80 7.68 7.16
CA ALA A 45 -27.25 6.97 6.03
C ALA A 45 -25.73 7.11 6.18
N CYS A 46 -25.07 6.05 6.63
CA CYS A 46 -23.64 5.92 6.47
C CYS A 46 -23.43 5.92 4.97
N CYS A 47 -23.17 7.11 4.42
CA CYS A 47 -22.54 7.27 3.14
C CYS A 47 -21.21 6.53 3.25
N HIS A 48 -21.23 5.22 2.98
CA HIS A 48 -20.04 4.53 2.54
C HIS A 48 -19.72 5.23 1.22
N THR A 49 -18.80 6.18 1.29
CA THR A 49 -18.13 6.68 0.11
C THR A 49 -17.52 5.44 -0.51
N SER A 50 -18.19 4.90 -1.53
CA SER A 50 -17.62 3.97 -2.48
C SER A 50 -16.23 4.49 -2.79
N SER A 51 -15.20 3.83 -2.24
CA SER A 51 -13.82 4.15 -2.59
C SER A 51 -13.76 4.09 -4.10
N SER A 52 -13.41 5.23 -4.68
CA SER A 52 -13.29 5.36 -6.11
C SER A 52 -12.45 4.20 -6.65
N ARG A 53 -13.01 3.43 -7.58
CA ARG A 53 -12.33 2.38 -8.37
C ARG A 53 -11.35 2.98 -9.38
N TRP A 54 -10.58 3.98 -8.98
CA TRP A 54 -9.53 4.55 -9.81
C TRP A 54 -8.20 3.97 -9.36
N ALA A 55 -7.51 3.34 -10.31
CA ALA A 55 -6.11 2.99 -10.17
C ALA A 55 -5.32 4.21 -9.71
N PRO A 56 -4.21 4.04 -8.95
CA PRO A 56 -3.42 5.18 -8.54
C PRO A 56 -2.93 5.90 -9.79
N ALA A 57 -3.10 7.22 -9.80
CA ALA A 57 -2.72 8.05 -10.92
C ALA A 57 -1.95 9.26 -10.42
N VAL A 58 -0.90 9.63 -11.15
CA VAL A 58 -0.17 10.87 -10.91
C VAL A 58 -1.17 12.03 -10.96
N THR A 59 -0.99 13.03 -10.09
CA THR A 59 -1.87 14.18 -9.83
C THR A 59 -3.13 13.90 -9.02
N GLN A 60 -3.46 12.64 -8.75
CA GLN A 60 -4.62 12.27 -7.94
C GLN A 60 -4.23 11.98 -6.48
N PRO A 61 -5.18 12.09 -5.52
CA PRO A 61 -4.96 11.63 -4.16
C PRO A 61 -4.52 10.16 -4.14
N ALA A 62 -3.53 9.85 -3.32
CA ALA A 62 -3.09 8.48 -3.09
C ALA A 62 -4.21 7.66 -2.43
N PRO A 63 -4.45 6.41 -2.84
CA PRO A 63 -5.40 5.55 -2.17
C PRO A 63 -5.09 5.42 -0.68
N ALA A 64 -6.12 5.63 0.15
CA ALA A 64 -5.97 5.52 1.60
C ALA A 64 -5.58 4.09 1.98
N PHE A 65 -4.71 3.95 2.98
CA PHE A 65 -4.35 2.65 3.54
C PHE A 65 -4.29 2.72 5.06
N ASN A 66 -4.47 1.56 5.68
CA ASN A 66 -4.17 1.29 7.07
C ASN A 66 -3.67 -0.15 7.21
N GLY A 67 -2.85 -0.41 8.23
CA GLY A 67 -2.41 -1.75 8.54
C GLY A 67 -1.35 -1.78 9.64
N THR A 68 -1.04 -3.00 10.08
CA THR A 68 0.02 -3.27 11.04
C THR A 68 1.37 -3.28 10.34
N ALA A 69 2.30 -2.44 10.79
CA ALA A 69 3.69 -2.43 10.38
C ALA A 69 4.61 -2.97 11.48
N VAL A 70 5.79 -3.45 11.08
CA VAL A 70 6.93 -3.66 11.98
C VAL A 70 7.84 -2.45 11.90
N LEU A 71 8.09 -1.79 13.02
CA LEU A 71 9.01 -0.66 13.14
C LEU A 71 9.81 -0.81 14.43
N ASN A 72 11.14 -0.74 14.34
CA ASN A 72 12.04 -0.92 15.48
C ASN A 72 11.80 -2.22 16.29
N GLY A 73 11.37 -3.29 15.59
CA GLY A 73 11.07 -4.59 16.21
C GLY A 73 9.70 -4.68 16.89
N GLU A 74 8.89 -3.63 16.85
CA GLU A 74 7.54 -3.59 17.44
C GLU A 74 6.45 -3.55 16.38
N PHE A 75 5.26 -4.04 16.74
CA PHE A 75 4.07 -3.91 15.89
C PHE A 75 3.38 -2.58 16.14
N LYS A 76 3.13 -1.83 15.07
CA LYS A 76 2.50 -0.51 15.12
C LYS A 76 1.48 -0.35 14.02
N GLU A 77 0.29 0.15 14.36
CA GLU A 77 -0.69 0.56 13.36
C GLU A 77 -0.22 1.81 12.63
N MET A 78 -0.36 1.80 11.31
CA MET A 78 0.09 2.87 10.42
C MET A 78 -0.93 3.09 9.32
N SER A 79 -1.11 4.35 8.94
CA SER A 79 -2.06 4.80 7.95
C SER A 79 -1.47 5.90 7.08
N LEU A 80 -2.05 6.14 5.90
CA LEU A 80 -1.62 7.24 5.02
C LEU A 80 -1.66 8.60 5.74
N SER A 81 -2.63 8.82 6.64
CA SER A 81 -2.78 10.08 7.36
C SER A 81 -1.62 10.40 8.31
N ASP A 82 -0.87 9.39 8.76
CA ASP A 82 0.30 9.59 9.66
C ASP A 82 1.45 10.32 8.95
N PHE A 83 1.41 10.37 7.62
CA PHE A 83 2.42 11.01 6.77
C PHE A 83 2.03 12.41 6.29
N LYS A 84 0.89 12.95 6.74
CA LYS A 84 0.45 14.30 6.34
C LYS A 84 1.52 15.34 6.69
N GLY A 85 1.82 16.23 5.74
CA GLY A 85 2.87 17.24 5.90
C GLY A 85 4.29 16.74 5.58
N LYS A 86 4.45 15.47 5.19
CA LYS A 86 5.72 14.88 4.76
C LYS A 86 5.58 14.28 3.37
N TYR A 87 6.69 14.22 2.64
CA TYR A 87 6.75 13.32 1.49
C TYR A 87 6.75 11.86 1.97
N LEU A 88 6.18 10.97 1.17
CA LEU A 88 6.17 9.54 1.43
C LEU A 88 6.60 8.78 0.17
N VAL A 89 7.65 7.99 0.29
CA VAL A 89 7.98 6.92 -0.66
C VAL A 89 7.32 5.64 -0.16
N LEU A 90 6.24 5.22 -0.82
CA LEU A 90 5.56 3.97 -0.55
C LEU A 90 5.95 2.96 -1.62
N PHE A 91 6.63 1.88 -1.25
CA PHE A 91 7.08 0.88 -2.21
C PHE A 91 6.60 -0.53 -1.85
N PHE A 92 6.00 -1.19 -2.82
CA PHE A 92 5.56 -2.57 -2.74
C PHE A 92 6.69 -3.49 -3.19
N TYR A 93 6.80 -4.66 -2.56
CA TYR A 93 7.67 -5.74 -2.99
C TYR A 93 6.92 -7.08 -2.98
N PRO A 94 7.33 -8.06 -3.80
CA PRO A 94 6.57 -9.29 -3.98
C PRO A 94 6.35 -10.10 -2.71
N LEU A 95 7.44 -10.54 -2.06
CA LEU A 95 7.40 -11.48 -0.94
C LEU A 95 8.65 -11.36 -0.06
N ASP A 96 8.46 -11.60 1.24
CA ASP A 96 9.51 -11.88 2.21
C ASP A 96 10.30 -13.15 1.86
N PHE A 97 11.55 -13.25 2.36
CA PHE A 97 12.43 -14.42 2.16
C PHE A 97 12.69 -14.81 0.69
N THR A 98 12.72 -13.82 -0.20
CA THR A 98 13.07 -14.00 -1.62
C THR A 98 14.38 -13.27 -1.98
N PHE A 99 14.65 -13.01 -3.27
CA PHE A 99 16.00 -12.69 -3.76
C PHE A 99 16.28 -11.19 -3.90
N VAL A 100 15.52 -10.48 -4.73
CA VAL A 100 15.72 -9.03 -4.98
C VAL A 100 15.06 -8.18 -3.90
N CYS A 101 13.99 -8.66 -3.28
CA CYS A 101 13.27 -7.94 -2.22
C CYS A 101 14.16 -7.47 -1.05
N PRO A 102 15.03 -8.32 -0.45
CA PRO A 102 15.89 -7.86 0.63
C PRO A 102 16.89 -6.80 0.16
N THR A 103 17.38 -6.87 -1.08
CA THR A 103 18.34 -5.88 -1.58
C THR A 103 17.73 -4.49 -1.70
N GLU A 104 16.45 -4.40 -2.10
CA GLU A 104 15.73 -3.12 -2.17
C GLU A 104 15.43 -2.55 -0.79
N ILE A 105 14.89 -3.37 0.12
CA ILE A 105 14.55 -2.96 1.49
C ILE A 105 15.79 -2.49 2.23
N ILE A 106 16.89 -3.25 2.15
CA ILE A 106 18.17 -2.89 2.75
C ILE A 106 18.69 -1.58 2.16
N SER A 107 18.64 -1.41 0.83
CA SER A 107 19.16 -0.20 0.19
C SER A 107 18.38 1.06 0.59
N PHE A 108 17.05 0.98 0.72
CA PHE A 108 16.24 2.09 1.24
C PHE A 108 16.51 2.33 2.72
N SER A 109 16.58 1.26 3.52
CA SER A 109 16.87 1.33 4.96
C SER A 109 18.22 2.01 5.24
N ASP A 110 19.28 1.61 4.55
CA ASP A 110 20.63 2.13 4.76
C ASP A 110 20.73 3.62 4.36
N LYS A 111 19.82 4.10 3.48
CA LYS A 111 19.69 5.50 3.05
C LYS A 111 18.54 6.26 3.71
N ALA A 112 17.85 5.66 4.70
CA ALA A 112 16.65 6.25 5.28
C ALA A 112 16.89 7.66 5.83
N SER A 113 18.06 7.92 6.40
CA SER A 113 18.44 9.25 6.88
C SER A 113 18.45 10.32 5.78
N GLU A 114 18.88 9.98 4.56
CA GLU A 114 18.90 10.94 3.44
C GLU A 114 17.48 11.36 3.02
N PHE A 115 16.48 10.49 3.20
CA PHE A 115 15.08 10.83 2.99
C PHE A 115 14.53 11.64 4.16
N HIS A 116 14.85 11.26 5.41
CA HIS A 116 14.41 12.01 6.60
C HIS A 116 14.94 13.45 6.61
N ASP A 117 16.19 13.67 6.18
CA ASP A 117 16.84 15.00 6.11
C ASP A 117 16.10 15.95 5.16
N ILE A 118 15.33 15.42 4.20
CA ILE A 118 14.50 16.19 3.27
C ILE A 118 13.00 16.06 3.59
N ASN A 119 12.63 15.75 4.83
CA ASN A 119 11.23 15.58 5.27
C ASN A 119 10.44 14.56 4.42
N CYS A 120 11.08 13.44 4.09
CA CYS A 120 10.49 12.33 3.38
C CYS A 120 10.60 11.03 4.21
N GLU A 121 9.50 10.32 4.34
CA GLU A 121 9.44 8.99 4.95
C GLU A 121 9.48 7.91 3.87
N VAL A 122 9.92 6.70 4.23
CA VAL A 122 9.98 5.55 3.32
C VAL A 122 9.29 4.36 3.99
N VAL A 123 8.36 3.71 3.29
CA VAL A 123 7.58 2.56 3.80
C VAL A 123 7.61 1.42 2.79
N GLY A 124 8.04 0.24 3.22
CA GLY A 124 7.95 -0.98 2.45
C GLY A 124 6.63 -1.71 2.71
N VAL A 125 6.04 -2.31 1.68
CA VAL A 125 4.77 -3.06 1.79
C VAL A 125 4.88 -4.39 1.05
N SER A 126 4.41 -5.48 1.65
CA SER A 126 4.10 -6.71 0.92
C SER A 126 2.84 -7.37 1.47
N VAL A 127 2.42 -8.44 0.81
CA VAL A 127 1.24 -9.23 1.20
C VAL A 127 1.50 -10.19 2.37
N ASP A 128 2.73 -10.19 2.91
CA ASP A 128 3.14 -11.03 4.02
C ASP A 128 2.60 -10.50 5.36
N SER A 129 2.59 -11.35 6.38
CA SER A 129 2.14 -10.95 7.73
C SER A 129 3.22 -10.13 8.45
N HIS A 130 2.80 -9.25 9.37
CA HIS A 130 3.74 -8.54 10.26
C HIS A 130 4.60 -9.49 11.11
N PHE A 131 4.13 -10.71 11.39
CA PHE A 131 4.96 -11.75 12.03
C PHE A 131 6.08 -12.23 11.11
N THR A 132 5.79 -12.43 9.82
CA THR A 132 6.79 -12.80 8.80
C THR A 132 7.85 -11.71 8.66
N HIS A 133 7.42 -10.45 8.59
CA HIS A 133 8.32 -9.30 8.55
C HIS A 133 9.27 -9.29 9.74
N LEU A 134 8.75 -9.46 10.97
CA LEU A 134 9.57 -9.49 12.18
C LEU A 134 10.57 -10.66 12.16
N ALA A 135 10.13 -11.85 11.72
CA ALA A 135 11.02 -12.99 11.57
C ALA A 135 12.15 -12.71 10.55
N TRP A 136 11.83 -12.00 9.46
CA TRP A 136 12.79 -11.68 8.42
C TRP A 136 13.79 -10.58 8.83
N ILE A 137 13.33 -9.59 9.60
CA ILE A 137 14.17 -8.59 10.29
C ILE A 137 15.14 -9.29 11.24
N ASN A 138 14.67 -10.27 12.01
CA ASN A 138 15.51 -11.04 12.93
C ASN A 138 16.46 -12.03 12.23
N THR A 139 16.32 -12.21 10.92
CA THR A 139 17.23 -13.05 10.13
C THR A 139 18.45 -12.22 9.69
N PRO A 140 19.70 -12.71 9.89
CA PRO A 140 20.89 -11.99 9.47
C PRO A 140 20.97 -11.75 7.95
N ARG A 141 21.47 -10.59 7.51
CA ARG A 141 21.67 -10.26 6.09
C ARG A 141 22.47 -11.33 5.31
N LYS A 142 23.48 -11.91 5.95
CA LYS A 142 24.30 -13.00 5.36
C LYS A 142 23.53 -14.29 5.06
N ALA A 143 22.37 -14.48 5.70
CA ALA A 143 21.48 -15.61 5.47
C ALA A 143 20.27 -15.23 4.59
N GLY A 144 20.31 -14.08 3.90
CA GLY A 144 19.19 -13.58 3.09
C GLY A 144 18.09 -12.87 3.90
N GLY A 145 18.35 -12.56 5.17
CA GLY A 145 17.48 -11.75 6.00
C GLY A 145 17.68 -10.24 5.81
N LEU A 146 16.97 -9.43 6.59
CA LEU A 146 17.10 -7.97 6.55
C LEU A 146 18.07 -7.42 7.60
N GLY A 147 18.22 -8.13 8.72
CA GLY A 147 18.88 -7.58 9.91
C GLY A 147 18.18 -6.31 10.42
N HIS A 148 18.95 -5.46 11.11
CA HIS A 148 18.44 -4.16 11.55
C HIS A 148 18.09 -3.29 10.34
N ILE A 149 16.88 -2.74 10.33
CA ILE A 149 16.38 -1.80 9.31
C ILE A 149 15.80 -0.54 9.95
N HIS A 150 15.83 0.56 9.21
CA HIS A 150 15.43 1.91 9.64
C HIS A 150 14.13 2.40 9.02
N ILE A 151 13.41 1.51 8.33
CA ILE A 151 12.13 1.80 7.68
C ILE A 151 11.06 0.83 8.17
N PRO A 152 9.79 1.26 8.28
CA PRO A 152 8.68 0.36 8.57
C PRO A 152 8.40 -0.61 7.42
N LEU A 153 8.03 -1.84 7.76
CA LEU A 153 7.46 -2.82 6.84
C LEU A 153 6.00 -3.07 7.18
N LEU A 154 5.11 -2.69 6.27
CA LEU A 154 3.66 -2.75 6.42
C LEU A 154 3.10 -4.04 5.82
N SER A 155 2.23 -4.70 6.58
CA SER A 155 1.57 -5.93 6.16
C SER A 155 0.26 -5.66 5.43
N ASP A 156 0.17 -6.08 4.17
CA ASP A 156 -1.04 -6.07 3.33
C ASP A 156 -1.64 -7.48 3.21
N LEU A 157 -1.88 -8.14 4.35
CA LEU A 157 -2.28 -9.56 4.39
C LEU A 157 -3.58 -9.83 3.59
N ASN A 158 -4.51 -8.88 3.60
CA ASN A 158 -5.79 -8.94 2.87
C ASN A 158 -5.68 -8.52 1.38
N LYS A 159 -4.49 -8.04 0.95
CA LYS A 159 -4.15 -7.65 -0.42
C LYS A 159 -4.90 -6.43 -0.92
N GLN A 160 -5.57 -5.71 -0.03
CA GLN A 160 -6.40 -4.58 -0.40
C GLN A 160 -5.53 -3.40 -0.83
N MET A 161 -4.41 -3.14 -0.14
CA MET A 161 -3.50 -2.07 -0.53
C MET A 161 -2.90 -2.33 -1.91
N SER A 162 -2.43 -3.56 -2.15
CA SER A 162 -1.87 -3.96 -3.44
C SER A 162 -2.89 -3.84 -4.57
N LYS A 163 -4.19 -4.09 -4.31
CA LYS A 163 -5.28 -3.86 -5.28
C LYS A 163 -5.55 -2.38 -5.50
N ASP A 164 -5.67 -1.60 -4.42
CA ASP A 164 -5.98 -0.18 -4.47
C ASP A 164 -4.88 0.61 -5.17
N TYR A 165 -3.62 0.19 -5.00
CA TYR A 165 -2.46 0.71 -5.72
C TYR A 165 -2.21 0.01 -7.07
N GLY A 166 -3.09 -0.87 -7.52
CA GLY A 166 -3.04 -1.48 -8.86
C GLY A 166 -1.77 -2.29 -9.16
N VAL A 167 -1.12 -2.83 -8.12
CA VAL A 167 0.15 -3.58 -8.23
C VAL A 167 -0.02 -5.06 -7.91
N LEU A 168 -1.19 -5.51 -7.47
CA LEU A 168 -1.45 -6.93 -7.21
C LEU A 168 -1.49 -7.74 -8.51
N LEU A 169 -0.66 -8.78 -8.61
CA LEU A 169 -0.86 -9.88 -9.55
C LEU A 169 -1.86 -10.87 -8.95
N GLU A 170 -3.11 -10.84 -9.42
CA GLU A 170 -4.20 -11.63 -8.82
C GLU A 170 -3.95 -13.14 -8.83
N GLY A 171 -3.37 -13.67 -9.91
CA GLY A 171 -3.10 -15.11 -10.04
C GLY A 171 -2.11 -15.62 -8.97
N PRO A 172 -0.89 -15.08 -8.91
CA PRO A 172 0.09 -15.44 -7.88
C PRO A 172 -0.24 -14.90 -6.47
N GLY A 173 -1.07 -13.87 -6.36
CA GLY A 173 -1.43 -13.26 -5.08
C GLY A 173 -0.33 -12.41 -4.44
N ILE A 174 0.57 -11.81 -5.24
CA ILE A 174 1.71 -10.99 -4.79
C ILE A 174 1.71 -9.64 -5.48
N ALA A 175 2.36 -8.64 -4.90
CA ALA A 175 2.55 -7.35 -5.55
C ALA A 175 3.70 -7.36 -6.57
N LEU A 176 3.56 -6.61 -7.65
CA LEU A 176 4.69 -6.16 -8.47
C LEU A 176 5.57 -5.18 -7.67
N ARG A 177 6.73 -4.83 -8.22
CA ARG A 177 7.65 -3.84 -7.64
C ARG A 177 7.16 -2.42 -7.92
N GLY A 178 6.00 -2.07 -7.39
CA GLY A 178 5.41 -0.74 -7.48
C GLY A 178 6.05 0.22 -6.48
N LEU A 179 6.35 1.45 -6.89
CA LEU A 179 6.84 2.52 -6.04
C LEU A 179 6.06 3.79 -6.33
N PHE A 180 5.64 4.49 -5.28
CA PHE A 180 4.85 5.71 -5.35
C PHE A 180 5.54 6.80 -4.53
N ILE A 181 5.70 7.98 -5.11
CA ILE A 181 6.11 9.19 -4.39
C ILE A 181 4.85 10.02 -4.16
N ILE A 182 4.50 10.22 -2.90
CA ILE A 182 3.31 10.92 -2.43
C ILE A 182 3.77 12.21 -1.74
N ASP A 183 3.14 13.33 -2.07
CA ASP A 183 3.50 14.64 -1.52
C ASP A 183 2.88 14.90 -0.13
N PRO A 184 3.22 16.01 0.53
CA PRO A 184 2.68 16.40 1.84
C PRO A 184 1.16 16.55 1.91
N ASN A 185 0.50 16.70 0.76
CA ASN A 185 -0.95 16.83 0.62
C ASN A 185 -1.64 15.49 0.33
N GLY A 186 -0.88 14.39 0.27
CA GLY A 186 -1.38 13.06 -0.04
C GLY A 186 -1.63 12.84 -1.53
N VAL A 187 -0.99 13.58 -2.42
CA VAL A 187 -1.14 13.48 -3.87
C VAL A 187 0.03 12.69 -4.48
N VAL A 188 -0.27 11.74 -5.37
CA VAL A 188 0.75 10.97 -6.09
C VAL A 188 1.46 11.87 -7.09
N ARG A 189 2.78 12.00 -6.96
CA ARG A 189 3.65 12.79 -7.86
C ARG A 189 4.41 11.94 -8.86
N HIS A 190 4.74 10.71 -8.47
CA HIS A 190 5.41 9.76 -9.33
C HIS A 190 4.96 8.34 -9.00
N MET A 191 4.93 7.49 -10.01
CA MET A 191 4.79 6.05 -9.87
C MET A 191 5.73 5.34 -10.84
N SER A 192 6.32 4.24 -10.40
CA SER A 192 7.07 3.30 -11.23
C SER A 192 6.69 1.88 -10.84
N VAL A 193 6.63 0.98 -11.82
CA VAL A 193 6.33 -0.44 -11.60
C VAL A 193 7.33 -1.24 -12.40
N ASN A 194 8.19 -1.98 -11.69
CA ASN A 194 9.09 -2.94 -12.31
C ASN A 194 8.45 -4.33 -12.31
N ASP A 195 8.76 -5.12 -13.34
CA ASP A 195 8.54 -6.56 -13.30
C ASP A 195 9.41 -7.22 -12.21
N LEU A 196 9.06 -8.44 -11.81
CA LEU A 196 9.65 -9.17 -10.71
C LEU A 196 11.19 -9.32 -10.76
N PRO A 197 11.87 -9.53 -11.91
CA PRO A 197 13.30 -9.83 -11.90
C PRO A 197 14.22 -8.60 -11.78
N VAL A 198 13.69 -7.37 -11.86
CA VAL A 198 14.52 -6.14 -11.93
C VAL A 198 14.25 -5.24 -10.72
N GLY A 199 15.26 -5.04 -9.87
CA GLY A 199 15.19 -4.12 -8.73
C GLY A 199 15.16 -2.64 -9.15
N ARG A 200 14.68 -1.78 -8.24
CA ARG A 200 14.61 -0.33 -8.39
C ARG A 200 15.90 0.38 -7.98
N SER A 201 16.00 1.67 -8.32
CA SER A 201 17.09 2.54 -7.91
C SER A 201 16.67 3.48 -6.78
N VAL A 202 17.33 3.35 -5.63
CA VAL A 202 17.12 4.26 -4.47
C VAL A 202 17.62 5.66 -4.78
N GLU A 203 18.71 5.78 -5.53
CA GLU A 203 19.27 7.09 -5.94
C GLU A 203 18.31 7.85 -6.85
N GLU A 204 17.67 7.15 -7.80
CA GLU A 204 16.67 7.77 -8.67
C GLU A 204 15.45 8.23 -7.87
N THR A 205 15.02 7.41 -6.91
CA THR A 205 13.90 7.76 -6.02
C THR A 205 14.24 9.03 -5.23
N LEU A 206 15.43 9.10 -4.63
CA LEU A 206 15.89 10.27 -3.87
C LEU A 206 16.02 11.51 -4.78
N ARG A 207 16.50 11.34 -6.01
CA ARG A 207 16.59 12.43 -7.01
C ARG A 207 15.22 12.98 -7.35
N LEU A 208 14.22 12.11 -7.56
CA LEU A 208 12.84 12.49 -7.87
C LEU A 208 12.18 13.23 -6.71
N VAL A 209 12.33 12.76 -5.46
CA VAL A 209 11.81 13.48 -4.28
C VAL A 209 12.40 14.90 -4.21
N LYS A 210 13.73 15.03 -4.34
CA LYS A 210 14.42 16.32 -4.35
C LYS A 210 13.94 17.23 -5.49
N ALA A 211 13.65 16.66 -6.67
CA ALA A 211 13.15 17.42 -7.81
C ALA A 211 11.74 17.98 -7.55
N PHE A 212 10.81 17.17 -7.02
CA PHE A 212 9.46 17.66 -6.71
C PHE A 212 9.48 18.75 -5.64
N GLN A 213 10.27 18.57 -4.58
CA GLN A 213 10.46 19.60 -3.55
C GLN A 213 11.06 20.90 -4.10
N PHE A 214 12.02 20.78 -5.03
CA PHE A 214 12.60 21.94 -5.69
C PHE A 214 11.55 22.73 -6.48
N VAL A 215 10.75 22.04 -7.30
CA VAL A 215 9.69 22.66 -8.11
C VAL A 215 8.65 23.36 -7.23
N GLU A 216 8.24 22.73 -6.12
CA GLU A 216 7.30 23.32 -5.16
C GLU A 216 7.86 24.57 -4.48
N THR A 217 9.15 24.59 -4.18
CA THR A 217 9.80 25.71 -3.48
C THR A 217 10.08 26.90 -4.40
N HIS A 218 10.48 26.65 -5.65
CA HIS A 218 11.01 27.69 -6.54
C HIS A 218 10.08 28.07 -7.69
N GLY A 219 9.10 27.23 -8.06
CA GLY A 219 8.23 27.45 -9.22
C GLY A 219 8.91 27.29 -10.58
N GLU A 220 10.19 26.90 -10.61
CA GLU A 220 10.91 26.49 -11.82
C GLU A 220 10.69 24.99 -12.10
N VAL A 221 11.00 24.54 -13.32
CA VAL A 221 10.91 23.11 -13.68
C VAL A 221 12.30 22.46 -13.82
N CYS A 222 12.36 21.20 -13.43
CA CYS A 222 13.57 20.37 -13.49
C CYS A 222 13.70 19.69 -14.87
N PRO A 223 14.79 19.91 -15.63
CA PRO A 223 15.04 19.21 -16.90
C PRO A 223 15.36 17.72 -16.72
N ALA A 224 15.51 17.00 -17.84
CA ALA A 224 15.93 15.61 -17.84
C ALA A 224 17.25 15.41 -17.08
N SER A 225 17.34 14.33 -16.29
CA SER A 225 18.50 14.00 -15.46
C SER A 225 18.93 15.11 -14.49
N TRP A 226 18.00 16.00 -14.09
CA TRP A 226 18.29 17.05 -13.10
C TRP A 226 18.77 16.47 -11.77
N THR A 227 19.79 17.13 -11.20
CA THR A 227 20.30 16.93 -9.84
C THR A 227 20.29 18.27 -9.10
N PRO A 228 20.42 18.33 -7.76
CA PRO A 228 20.33 19.58 -7.00
C PRO A 228 21.23 20.75 -7.43
N LYS A 229 22.30 20.48 -8.18
CA LYS A 229 23.23 21.51 -8.71
C LYS A 229 23.03 21.82 -10.20
N SER A 230 22.09 21.15 -10.86
CA SER A 230 21.82 21.30 -12.29
C SER A 230 21.04 22.60 -12.56
N PRO A 231 21.24 23.24 -13.74
CA PRO A 231 20.42 24.36 -14.15
C PRO A 231 18.94 23.93 -14.34
N THR A 232 18.03 24.88 -14.13
CA THR A 232 16.57 24.72 -14.16
C THR A 232 15.94 25.69 -15.15
N ILE A 233 14.65 25.52 -15.42
CA ILE A 233 13.94 26.27 -16.47
C ILE A 233 12.80 27.08 -15.82
N ILE A 234 12.78 28.38 -16.07
CA ILE A 234 11.61 29.22 -15.76
C ILE A 234 10.51 28.88 -16.77
N PRO A 235 9.31 28.43 -16.34
CA PRO A 235 8.29 27.87 -17.23
C PRO A 235 7.47 28.96 -17.95
N THR A 236 8.15 29.89 -18.61
CA THR A 236 7.57 30.91 -19.50
C THR A 236 8.36 30.96 -20.81
N PRO A 237 7.74 31.29 -21.96
CA PRO A 237 8.45 31.34 -23.25
C PRO A 237 9.69 32.25 -23.26
N GLU A 238 9.64 33.37 -22.55
CA GLU A 238 10.76 34.31 -22.41
C GLU A 238 11.78 33.80 -21.38
N GLY A 239 11.32 33.38 -20.20
CA GLY A 239 12.20 32.94 -19.11
C GLY A 239 12.99 31.68 -19.43
N SER A 240 12.42 30.76 -20.22
CA SER A 240 13.09 29.52 -20.61
C SER A 240 14.32 29.75 -21.48
N LYS A 241 14.41 30.88 -22.20
CA LYS A 241 15.55 31.19 -23.08
C LYS A 241 16.87 31.24 -22.33
N LYS A 242 16.86 31.75 -21.08
CA LYS A 242 18.04 31.79 -20.20
C LYS A 242 18.64 30.40 -19.97
N TYR A 243 17.80 29.38 -19.87
CA TYR A 243 18.28 28.00 -19.74
C TYR A 243 18.85 27.50 -21.06
N PHE A 244 18.11 27.64 -22.16
CA PHE A 244 18.51 27.13 -23.47
C PHE A 244 19.79 27.77 -24.01
N GLU A 245 20.02 29.06 -23.73
CA GLU A 245 21.27 29.77 -24.04
C GLU A 245 22.45 29.30 -23.17
N LYS A 246 22.19 28.83 -21.95
CA LYS A 246 23.25 28.39 -21.02
C LYS A 246 23.77 26.99 -21.31
N VAL A 247 22.90 26.11 -21.83
CA VAL A 247 23.20 24.67 -21.99
C VAL A 247 23.54 24.26 -23.42
N ASN A 248 23.51 25.19 -24.38
CA ASN A 248 23.91 25.00 -25.77
C ASN A 248 24.92 26.07 -26.18
#